data_AF-A0A3B0PM06-F1
#
_entry.id   AF-A0A3B0PM06-F1
#
_cell.length_a   1.000
_cell.length_b   1.000
_cell.length_c   1.000
_cell.angle_alpha   90.00
_cell.angle_beta   90.00
_cell.angle_gamma   90.00
#
_symmetry.space_group_name_H-M   'P 1'
#
loop_
_entity.id
_entity.type
_entity.pdbx_description
1 polymer ?
#
loop_
_entity_poly.entity_id
_entity_poly.type
_entity_poly.pdbx_seq_one_letter_code
_entity_poly.pdbx_strand_id
1 'polypeptide(L)'
;MMAGYGTTVKLTLKDNYLVEVEDDGRGIPVDIHEKTNKSTVETVLTILHAGGKFDSDTYSMSGGLHGVGASVVNALSSSFKVW
;
A
#
# COMPACT_ATOMS: atom_id res chain seq x y z
N MET A 1 2.95 14.64 1.49
CA MET A 1 1.80 13.70 1.65
C MET A 1 0.85 14.19 2.75
N MET A 2 -0.42 13.77 2.73
CA MET A 2 -1.48 14.34 3.59
C MET A 2 -1.26 14.15 5.11
N ALA A 3 -0.50 13.15 5.53
CA ALA A 3 -0.22 12.86 6.94
C ALA A 3 1.13 13.40 7.45
N GLY A 4 1.86 14.21 6.66
CA GLY A 4 3.10 14.87 7.11
C GLY A 4 4.36 14.00 7.19
N TYR A 5 4.29 12.70 6.88
CA TYR A 5 5.43 11.78 7.00
C TYR A 5 6.33 11.67 5.77
N GLY A 6 5.88 12.10 4.60
CA GLY A 6 6.63 11.96 3.35
C GLY A 6 6.57 13.23 2.50
N THR A 7 7.68 13.54 1.87
CA THR A 7 7.91 14.75 1.05
C THR A 7 7.94 14.44 -0.44
N THR A 8 8.36 13.24 -0.81
CA THR A 8 8.69 12.87 -2.18
C THR A 8 7.96 11.60 -2.59
N VAL A 9 7.37 11.64 -3.79
CA VAL A 9 6.93 10.44 -4.52
C VAL A 9 7.65 10.47 -5.86
N LYS A 10 8.31 9.37 -6.20
CA LYS A 10 9.04 9.20 -7.45
C LYS A 10 8.35 8.13 -8.29
N LEU A 11 8.14 8.46 -9.56
CA LEU A 11 7.57 7.56 -10.56
C LEU A 11 8.63 7.27 -11.61
N THR A 12 8.91 6.00 -11.86
CA THR A 12 9.83 5.57 -12.92
C THR A 12 9.08 4.67 -13.89
N LEU A 13 9.04 5.07 -15.16
CA LEU A 13 8.61 4.19 -16.25
C LEU A 13 9.83 3.37 -16.67
N LYS A 14 9.74 2.04 -16.52
CA LYS A 14 10.78 1.10 -16.90
C LYS A 14 10.39 0.43 -18.22
N ASP A 15 11.37 -0.21 -18.84
CA ASP A 15 11.11 -1.07 -19.99
C ASP A 15 10.17 -2.23 -19.62
N ASN A 16 9.63 -2.91 -20.64
CA ASN A 16 8.71 -4.05 -20.47
C ASN A 16 7.41 -3.72 -19.72
N TYR A 17 6.88 -2.51 -19.92
CA TYR A 17 5.61 -2.05 -19.34
C TYR A 17 5.57 -2.05 -17.81
N LEU A 18 6.74 -1.90 -17.17
CA LEU A 18 6.85 -1.83 -15.72
C LEU A 18 6.76 -0.38 -15.23
N VAL A 19 5.97 -0.17 -14.20
CA VAL A 19 5.87 1.11 -13.49
C VAL A 19 6.36 0.91 -12.06
N GLU A 20 7.31 1.74 -11.65
CA GLU A 20 7.83 1.76 -10.29
C GLU A 20 7.36 3.04 -9.58
N VAL A 21 6.80 2.87 -8.39
CA VAL A 21 6.34 3.95 -7.50
C VAL A 21 7.13 3.84 -6.20
N GLU A 22 7.89 4.88 -5.88
CA GLU A 22 8.70 5.00 -4.67
C GLU A 22 8.22 6.19 -3.85
N ASP A 23 8.16 6.05 -2.53
CA ASP A 23 7.82 7.13 -1.62
C ASP A 23 8.70 7.12 -0.37
N ASP A 24 8.89 8.29 0.26
CA ASP A 24 9.70 8.48 1.47
C ASP A 24 8.85 8.55 2.75
N GLY A 25 7.64 7.97 2.72
CA GLY A 25 6.74 7.93 3.86
C GLY A 25 7.15 6.90 4.91
N ARG A 26 6.20 6.54 5.79
CA ARG A 26 6.43 5.58 6.89
C ARG A 26 6.67 4.14 6.43
N GLY A 27 6.36 3.84 5.17
CA GLY A 27 6.27 2.47 4.67
C GLY A 27 5.02 1.73 5.16
N ILE A 28 4.81 0.53 4.60
CA ILE A 28 3.77 -0.41 5.05
C ILE A 28 4.36 -1.23 6.21
N PRO A 29 3.64 -1.43 7.33
CA PRO A 29 4.11 -2.29 8.40
C PRO A 29 4.40 -3.71 7.91
N VAL A 30 5.46 -4.33 8.40
CA VAL A 30 5.91 -5.69 8.00
C VAL A 30 5.64 -6.75 9.05
N ASP A 31 5.27 -6.33 10.27
CA ASP A 31 4.95 -7.23 11.37
C ASP A 31 3.77 -8.15 11.04
N ILE A 32 3.72 -9.29 11.72
CA ILE A 32 2.63 -10.26 11.58
C ILE A 32 1.34 -9.65 12.09
N HIS A 33 0.31 -9.65 11.24
CA HIS A 33 -1.02 -9.19 11.58
C HIS A 33 -1.80 -10.28 12.31
N GLU A 34 -2.19 -10.00 13.55
CA GLU A 34 -2.72 -10.99 14.51
C GLU A 34 -3.89 -11.83 13.97
N LYS A 35 -4.82 -11.22 13.21
CA LYS A 35 -6.03 -11.91 12.72
C LYS A 35 -5.78 -12.78 11.49
N THR A 36 -4.82 -12.40 10.65
CA THR A 36 -4.56 -13.06 9.37
C THR A 36 -3.36 -14.01 9.43
N ASN A 37 -2.54 -13.88 10.48
CA ASN A 37 -1.30 -14.63 10.69
C ASN A 37 -0.33 -14.57 9.51
N LYS A 38 -0.37 -13.44 8.79
CA LYS A 38 0.47 -13.08 7.65
C LYS A 38 1.16 -11.77 7.96
N SER A 39 2.22 -11.40 7.22
CA SER A 39 2.74 -10.03 7.33
C SER A 39 1.64 -9.03 7.01
N THR A 40 1.72 -7.84 7.61
CA THR A 40 0.76 -6.77 7.32
C THR A 40 0.82 -6.37 5.85
N VAL A 41 2.02 -6.35 5.24
CA VAL A 41 2.22 -6.20 3.78
C VAL A 41 1.43 -7.23 2.98
N GLU A 42 1.57 -8.52 3.29
CA GLU A 42 0.83 -9.56 2.55
C GLU A 42 -0.69 -9.41 2.75
N THR A 43 -1.11 -9.08 3.96
CA THR A 43 -2.52 -8.86 4.29
C THR A 43 -3.14 -7.77 3.41
N VAL A 44 -2.53 -6.58 3.32
CA VAL A 44 -3.07 -5.47 2.52
C VAL A 44 -2.99 -5.70 1.01
N LEU A 45 -2.08 -6.56 0.54
CA LEU A 45 -1.92 -6.88 -0.88
C LEU A 45 -2.78 -8.06 -1.35
N THR A 46 -3.31 -8.88 -0.44
CA THR A 46 -4.02 -10.12 -0.80
C THR A 46 -5.45 -10.24 -0.25
N ILE A 47 -5.85 -9.38 0.68
CA ILE A 47 -7.21 -9.38 1.25
C ILE A 47 -7.91 -8.08 0.88
N LEU A 48 -9.10 -8.20 0.25
CA LEU A 48 -9.94 -7.05 -0.05
C LEU A 48 -10.50 -6.43 1.24
N HIS A 49 -10.62 -5.10 1.27
CA HIS A 49 -11.04 -4.33 2.44
C HIS A 49 -10.08 -4.46 3.63
N ALA A 50 -8.78 -4.64 3.36
CA ALA A 50 -7.73 -4.61 4.37
C ALA A 50 -6.91 -3.31 4.26
N GLY A 51 -6.73 -2.60 5.37
CA GLY A 51 -5.96 -1.35 5.42
C GLY A 51 -6.15 -0.56 6.71
N GLY A 52 -5.17 0.28 7.06
CA GLY A 52 -5.22 1.12 8.26
C GLY A 52 -6.00 2.42 8.10
N LYS A 53 -6.93 2.50 7.14
CA LYS A 53 -7.65 3.75 6.76
C LYS A 53 -9.14 3.72 7.10
N PHE A 54 -9.58 2.69 7.84
CA PHE A 54 -10.97 2.53 8.25
C PHE A 54 -11.31 3.27 9.55
N ASP A 55 -10.29 3.66 10.32
CA ASP A 55 -10.45 4.50 11.52
C ASP A 55 -9.69 5.81 11.37
N SER A 56 -10.30 6.90 11.83
CA SER A 56 -9.80 8.29 11.70
C SER A 56 -8.47 8.55 12.39
N ASP A 57 -8.03 7.64 13.27
CA ASP A 57 -6.87 7.85 14.14
C ASP A 57 -5.53 7.72 13.41
N THR A 58 -5.48 6.96 12.30
CA THR A 58 -4.21 6.74 11.56
C THR A 58 -4.02 7.69 10.38
N TYR A 59 -5.13 8.18 9.79
CA TYR A 59 -5.14 9.13 8.68
C TYR A 59 -6.34 10.08 8.80
N SER A 60 -6.12 11.28 9.36
CA SER A 60 -7.15 12.30 9.55
C SER A 60 -7.78 12.80 8.24
N MET A 61 -7.06 12.70 7.11
CA MET A 61 -7.58 12.95 5.78
C MET A 61 -6.81 12.08 4.76
N SER A 62 -7.51 11.23 4.00
CA SER A 62 -6.88 10.43 2.94
C SER A 62 -7.82 10.22 1.75
N GLY A 63 -7.27 10.16 0.53
CA GLY A 63 -8.05 9.90 -0.68
C GLY A 63 -8.47 8.44 -0.90
N GLY A 64 -7.99 7.49 -0.08
CA GLY A 64 -8.28 6.06 -0.24
C GLY A 64 -9.01 5.51 0.98
N LEU A 65 -10.25 5.06 0.81
CA LEU A 65 -11.13 4.68 1.94
C LEU A 65 -11.52 3.20 1.95
N HIS A 66 -11.47 2.53 0.79
CA HIS A 66 -12.04 1.18 0.68
C HIS A 66 -11.07 0.04 1.04
N GLY A 67 -9.76 0.30 1.11
CA GLY A 67 -8.77 -0.76 1.35
C GLY A 67 -8.72 -1.84 0.27
N VAL A 68 -8.94 -1.46 -1.00
CA VAL A 68 -8.92 -2.38 -2.15
C VAL A 68 -7.92 -1.99 -3.24
N GLY A 69 -7.39 -0.76 -3.24
CA GLY A 69 -6.61 -0.23 -4.37
C GLY A 69 -5.37 -1.05 -4.68
N ALA A 70 -4.49 -1.25 -3.69
CA ALA A 70 -3.24 -1.99 -3.88
C ALA A 70 -3.48 -3.48 -4.19
N SER A 71 -4.45 -4.11 -3.54
CA SER A 71 -4.82 -5.51 -3.81
C SER A 71 -5.39 -5.70 -5.22
N VAL A 72 -6.14 -4.72 -5.75
CA VAL A 72 -6.63 -4.76 -7.14
C VAL A 72 -5.47 -4.59 -8.13
N VAL A 73 -4.54 -3.68 -7.87
CA VAL A 73 -3.32 -3.55 -8.70
C VAL A 73 -2.53 -4.85 -8.72
N ASN A 74 -2.31 -5.46 -7.54
CA ASN A 74 -1.64 -6.76 -7.44
C ASN A 74 -2.40 -7.84 -8.23
N ALA A 75 -3.72 -7.97 -8.04
CA ALA A 75 -4.54 -9.00 -8.67
C ALA A 75 -4.61 -8.88 -10.21
N LEU A 76 -4.53 -7.66 -10.76
CA LEU A 76 -4.62 -7.42 -12.20
C LEU A 76 -3.25 -7.30 -12.90
N SER A 77 -2.14 -7.41 -12.15
CA SER A 77 -0.80 -7.37 -12.70
C SER A 77 -0.27 -8.78 -12.97
N SER A 78 0.48 -8.97 -14.07
CA SER A 78 1.18 -10.23 -14.34
C SER A 78 2.36 -10.48 -13.38
N SER A 79 2.91 -9.41 -12.81
CA SER A 79 3.92 -9.43 -11.75
C SER A 79 3.77 -8.19 -10.88
N PHE A 80 3.93 -8.35 -9.56
CA PHE A 80 3.89 -7.26 -8.61
C PHE A 80 4.97 -7.48 -7.55
N LYS A 81 5.81 -6.46 -7.33
CA LYS A 81 6.92 -6.50 -6.36
C LYS A 81 6.76 -5.35 -5.37
N VAL A 82 6.95 -5.65 -4.10
CA VAL A 82 7.07 -4.68 -3.02
C VAL A 82 8.42 -4.89 -2.32
N TRP A 83 9.05 -3.83 -1.85
CA TRP A 83 10.38 -3.85 -1.23
C TRP A 83 10.48 -2.85 -0.08
#